data_AF-T1BBH7-F1
#
_entry.id   AF-T1BBH7-F1
#
_cell.length_a   1.000
_cell.length_b   1.000
_cell.length_c   1.000
_cell.angle_alpha   90.00
_cell.angle_beta   90.00
_cell.angle_gamma   90.00
#
_symmetry.space_group_name_H-M   'P 1'
#
loop_
_entity.id
_entity.type
_entity.pdbx_description
1 polymer ?
#
loop_
_entity_poly.entity_id
_entity_poly.type
_entity_poly.pdbx_seq_one_letter_code
_entity_poly.pdbx_strand_id
1 'polypeptide(L)'
;MTRAIAMVADQEPTTSERKHWTRFLNRDTSFYMGPEEIARVTRFPVFFITMRRVRRGFYEMAFVPLSAPGERLAGGALTERYVREVERQIIAAPSDWPWSHKRWKLKKSLYAPGGATRA
;
A
#
# COMPACT_ATOMS: atom_id res chain seq x y z
N MET A 1 20.29 6.24 16.06
CA MET A 1 18.99 5.70 16.54
C MET A 1 17.91 6.21 15.60
N THR A 2 17.24 5.34 14.85
CA THR A 2 16.18 5.74 13.91
C THR A 2 14.96 6.22 14.68
N ARG A 3 14.43 7.41 14.33
CA ARG A 3 13.28 8.02 15.03
C ARG A 3 11.95 7.83 14.28
N ALA A 4 11.97 7.84 12.95
CA ALA A 4 10.82 7.59 12.10
C ALA A 4 11.28 7.18 10.70
N ILE A 5 10.43 6.45 9.97
CA ILE A 5 10.59 6.12 8.55
C ILE A 5 9.27 6.47 7.88
N ALA A 6 9.32 7.23 6.78
CA ALA A 6 8.15 7.59 5.99
C ALA A 6 8.34 7.10 4.55
N MET A 7 7.29 6.55 3.95
CA MET A 7 7.33 5.95 2.62
C MET A 7 6.05 6.26 1.86
N VAL A 8 6.18 6.57 0.57
CA VAL A 8 5.08 6.61 -0.39
C VAL A 8 5.11 5.28 -1.15
N ALA A 9 4.22 4.35 -0.79
CA ALA A 9 4.27 2.95 -1.23
C ALA A 9 3.10 2.55 -2.16
N ASP A 10 2.34 3.52 -2.67
CA ASP A 10 1.19 3.28 -3.55
C ASP A 10 1.56 3.24 -5.03
N GLN A 11 2.82 3.52 -5.38
CA GLN A 11 3.34 3.45 -6.74
C GLN A 11 3.54 2.01 -7.22
N GLU A 12 3.69 1.86 -8.53
CA GLU A 12 3.96 0.57 -9.13
C GLU A 12 5.37 0.05 -8.79
N PRO A 13 5.52 -1.17 -8.24
CA PRO A 13 6.81 -1.73 -7.85
C PRO A 13 7.56 -2.37 -9.04
N THR A 14 7.95 -1.59 -10.04
CA THR A 14 8.56 -2.14 -11.28
C THR A 14 9.83 -2.97 -11.04
N THR A 15 10.71 -2.50 -10.15
CA THR A 15 12.04 -3.10 -9.91
C THR A 15 12.08 -4.07 -8.72
N SER A 16 11.01 -4.18 -7.94
CA SER A 16 11.02 -5.04 -6.75
C SER A 16 10.75 -6.50 -7.12
N GLU A 17 11.59 -7.40 -6.62
CA GLU A 17 11.38 -8.85 -6.73
C GLU A 17 10.25 -9.34 -5.82
N ARG A 18 10.06 -8.67 -4.67
CA ARG A 18 9.05 -9.03 -3.67
C ARG A 18 7.81 -8.14 -3.78
N LYS A 19 6.74 -8.74 -4.29
CA LYS A 19 5.48 -8.09 -4.62
C LYS A 19 4.32 -8.77 -3.91
N HIS A 20 3.42 -7.97 -3.36
CA HIS A 20 2.11 -8.46 -2.89
C HIS A 20 1.07 -8.23 -3.99
N TRP A 21 0.53 -9.31 -4.56
CA TRP A 21 -0.53 -9.22 -5.57
C TRP A 21 -1.90 -9.16 -4.91
N THR A 22 -2.70 -8.17 -5.29
CA THR A 22 -4.05 -7.96 -4.75
C THR A 22 -4.94 -7.25 -5.77
N ARG A 23 -6.22 -7.08 -5.43
CA ARG A 23 -7.19 -6.33 -6.24
C ARG A 23 -7.30 -4.90 -5.70
N PHE A 24 -7.05 -3.91 -6.55
CA PHE A 24 -7.07 -2.49 -6.20
C PHE A 24 -7.79 -1.69 -7.27
N LEU A 25 -8.80 -0.92 -6.87
CA LEU A 25 -9.77 -0.24 -7.73
C LEU A 25 -10.33 -1.19 -8.80
N ASN A 26 -10.80 -2.35 -8.33
CA ASN A 26 -11.38 -3.44 -9.12
C ASN A 26 -10.45 -4.13 -10.12
N ARG A 27 -9.14 -3.84 -10.12
CA ARG A 27 -8.17 -4.42 -11.05
C ARG A 27 -7.02 -5.12 -10.31
N ASP A 28 -6.53 -6.22 -10.86
CA ASP A 28 -5.35 -6.89 -10.30
C ASP A 28 -4.11 -6.00 -10.45
N THR A 29 -3.32 -5.91 -9.39
CA THR A 29 -2.04 -5.19 -9.37
C THR A 29 -1.13 -5.73 -8.27
N SER A 30 0.13 -5.29 -8.29
CA SER A 30 1.10 -5.58 -7.24
C SER A 30 1.47 -4.34 -6.44
N PHE A 31 1.76 -4.53 -5.16
CA PHE A 31 2.32 -3.51 -4.25
C PHE A 31 3.71 -3.91 -3.77
N TYR A 32 4.53 -2.90 -3.46
CA TYR A 32 5.86 -3.07 -2.88
C TYR A 32 5.76 -3.55 -1.43
N MET A 33 6.47 -4.62 -1.06
CA MET A 33 6.43 -5.17 0.31
C MET A 33 7.47 -4.55 1.27
N GLY A 34 8.29 -3.59 0.83
CA GLY A 34 9.35 -3.02 1.68
C GLY A 34 8.87 -2.44 3.02
N PRO A 35 7.76 -1.66 3.07
CA PRO A 35 7.24 -1.17 4.36
C PRO A 35 6.90 -2.31 5.33
N GLU A 36 6.38 -3.44 4.82
CA GLU A 36 6.07 -4.60 5.63
C GLU A 36 7.33 -5.31 6.14
N GLU A 37 8.35 -5.44 5.30
CA GLU A 37 9.63 -6.03 5.70
C GLU A 37 10.35 -5.18 6.75
N ILE A 38 10.35 -3.87 6.57
CA ILE A 38 10.89 -2.90 7.54
C ILE A 38 10.13 -3.02 8.86
N ALA A 39 8.80 -3.03 8.84
CA ALA A 39 7.98 -3.17 10.04
C ALA A 39 8.28 -4.48 10.79
N ARG A 40 8.45 -5.60 10.07
CA ARG A 40 8.76 -6.89 10.67
C ARG A 40 10.11 -6.93 11.38
N VAL A 41 11.14 -6.31 10.79
CA VAL A 41 12.50 -6.26 11.36
C VAL A 41 12.57 -5.29 12.53
N THR A 42 12.00 -4.09 12.36
CA THR A 42 12.06 -3.01 13.36
C THR A 42 11.08 -3.17 14.52
N ARG A 43 9.99 -3.93 14.30
CA ARG A 43 8.85 -4.08 15.22
C ARG A 43 8.17 -2.75 15.57
N PHE A 44 8.36 -1.72 14.74
CA PHE A 44 7.72 -0.42 14.94
C PHE A 44 6.21 -0.50 14.71
N PRO A 45 5.42 0.33 15.40
CA PRO A 45 4.04 0.55 15.00
C PRO A 45 4.03 1.17 13.59
N VAL A 46 3.02 0.79 12.80
CA VAL A 46 2.86 1.28 11.43
C VAL A 46 1.56 2.06 11.34
N PHE A 47 1.63 3.23 10.72
CA PHE A 47 0.47 4.09 10.49
C PHE A 47 0.37 4.43 9.00
N PHE A 48 -0.86 4.47 8.50
CA PHE A 48 -1.20 5.14 7.26
C PHE A 48 -1.48 6.62 7.57
N ILE A 49 -0.90 7.52 6.81
CA ILE A 49 -1.20 8.96 6.93
C ILE A 49 -2.30 9.24 5.93
N THR A 50 -3.54 9.36 6.41
CA THR A 50 -4.63 9.83 5.55
C THR A 50 -4.58 11.35 5.45
N MET A 51 -4.91 11.88 4.27
CA MET A 51 -4.86 13.30 3.99
C MET A 51 -6.11 13.73 3.21
N ARG A 52 -6.74 14.81 3.66
CA ARG A 52 -7.90 15.42 3.00
C ARG A 52 -7.62 16.88 2.73
N ARG A 53 -7.80 17.30 1.47
CA ARG A 53 -7.75 18.73 1.12
C ARG A 53 -9.06 19.41 1.57
N VAL A 54 -8.96 20.37 2.48
CA VAL A 54 -10.13 21.11 2.97
C VAL A 54 -10.41 22.34 2.09
N ARG A 55 -9.33 23.03 1.68
CA ARG A 55 -9.35 24.15 0.73
C ARG A 55 -7.95 24.32 0.12
N ARG A 56 -7.79 25.27 -0.81
CA ARG A 56 -6.50 25.51 -1.47
C ARG A 56 -5.40 25.84 -0.44
N GLY A 57 -4.41 24.97 -0.33
CA GLY A 57 -3.27 25.11 0.59
C GLY A 57 -3.52 24.60 2.01
N PHE A 58 -4.69 24.03 2.31
CA PHE A 58 -5.03 23.56 3.66
C PHE A 58 -5.47 22.10 3.61
N TYR A 59 -4.77 21.28 4.39
CA TYR A 59 -4.94 19.84 4.45
C TYR A 59 -5.13 19.41 5.90
N GLU A 60 -6.06 18.50 6.12
CA GLU A 60 -6.19 17.75 7.37
C GLU A 60 -5.53 16.39 7.20
N MET A 61 -4.79 15.97 8.22
CA MET A 61 -4.13 14.67 8.23
C MET A 61 -4.51 13.90 9.49
N ALA A 62 -4.63 12.59 9.38
CA ALA A 62 -4.80 11.70 10.51
C ALA A 62 -3.90 10.47 10.37
N PHE A 63 -3.47 9.93 11.51
CA PHE A 63 -2.73 8.67 11.58
C PHE A 63 -3.71 7.52 11.79
N VAL A 64 -3.84 6.67 10.79
CA VAL A 64 -4.64 5.45 10.88
C VAL A 64 -3.70 4.29 11.23
N PRO A 65 -3.87 3.63 12.39
CA PRO A 65 -3.00 2.51 12.75
C PRO A 65 -3.20 1.34 11.79
N LEU A 66 -2.09 0.86 11.22
CA LEU A 66 -2.06 -0.34 10.37
C LEU A 66 -1.52 -1.56 11.11
N SER A 67 -0.62 -1.37 12.08
CA SER A 67 -0.03 -2.44 12.88
C SER A 67 0.40 -1.92 14.25
N ALA A 68 0.16 -2.71 15.29
CA ALA A 68 0.70 -2.47 16.62
C ALA A 68 2.20 -2.84 16.70
N PRO A 69 2.96 -2.32 17.70
CA PRO A 69 4.35 -2.70 17.90
C PRO A 69 4.49 -4.21 18.10
N GLY A 70 5.35 -4.85 17.30
CA GLY A 70 5.60 -6.29 17.37
C GLY A 70 4.43 -7.21 17.00
N GLU A 71 3.35 -6.69 16.40
CA GLU A 71 2.23 -7.50 15.90
C GLU A 71 2.73 -8.53 14.88
N ARG A 72 2.29 -9.79 15.04
CA ARG A 72 2.64 -10.88 14.13
C ARG A 72 1.58 -10.99 13.05
N LEU A 73 1.91 -10.51 11.85
CA LEU A 73 1.04 -10.55 10.69
C LEU A 73 1.50 -11.63 9.70
N ALA A 74 0.53 -12.27 9.04
CA ALA A 74 0.81 -13.12 7.88
C ALA A 74 1.45 -12.29 6.77
N GLY A 75 2.25 -12.94 5.91
CA GLY A 75 2.88 -12.27 4.77
C GLY A 75 1.85 -11.59 3.87
N GLY A 76 2.09 -10.33 3.55
CA GLY A 76 1.21 -9.49 2.73
C GLY A 76 0.07 -8.85 3.51
N ALA A 77 -0.22 -9.23 4.77
CA ALA A 77 -1.38 -8.72 5.49
C ALA A 77 -1.24 -7.23 5.87
N LEU A 78 -0.03 -6.78 6.22
CA LEU A 78 0.21 -5.35 6.47
C LEU A 78 0.09 -4.55 5.17
N THR A 79 0.67 -5.09 4.10
CA THR A 79 0.55 -4.50 2.76
C THR A 79 -0.92 -4.41 2.35
N GLU A 80 -1.71 -5.45 2.58
CA GLU A 80 -3.15 -5.48 2.29
C GLU A 80 -3.92 -4.40 3.07
N ARG A 81 -3.65 -4.24 4.38
CA ARG A 81 -4.25 -3.15 5.17
C ARG A 81 -3.92 -1.78 4.57
N TYR A 82 -2.66 -1.55 4.19
CA TYR A 82 -2.24 -0.32 3.50
C TYR A 82 -3.00 -0.10 2.18
N VAL A 83 -3.14 -1.14 1.34
CA VAL A 83 -3.85 -1.05 0.06
C VAL A 83 -5.31 -0.61 0.26
N ARG A 84 -6.00 -1.16 1.27
CA ARG A 84 -7.40 -0.81 1.56
C ARG A 84 -7.54 0.64 2.03
N GLU A 85 -6.58 1.14 2.80
CA GLU A 85 -6.57 2.55 3.23
C GLU A 85 -6.34 3.51 2.05
N VAL A 86 -5.40 3.18 1.15
CA VAL A 86 -5.19 3.94 -0.09
C VAL A 86 -6.47 3.94 -0.93
N GLU A 87 -7.07 2.78 -1.15
CA GLU A 87 -8.30 2.64 -1.94
C GLU A 87 -9.45 3.46 -1.34
N ARG A 88 -9.62 3.43 -0.01
CA ARG A 88 -10.61 4.23 0.70
C ARG A 88 -10.38 5.74 0.49
N GLN A 89 -9.14 6.20 0.58
CA GLN A 89 -8.81 7.61 0.38
C GLN A 89 -9.07 8.07 -1.07
N ILE A 90 -8.73 7.22 -2.05
CA ILE A 90 -9.02 7.52 -3.46
C ILE A 90 -10.53 7.57 -3.70
N ILE A 91 -11.31 6.63 -3.16
CA ILE A 91 -12.78 6.64 -3.30
C ILE A 91 -13.38 7.90 -2.67
N ALA A 92 -12.86 8.33 -1.51
CA ALA A 92 -13.36 9.52 -0.83
C ALA A 92 -13.04 10.83 -1.55
N ALA A 93 -11.88 10.94 -2.20
CA ALA A 93 -11.46 12.12 -2.95
C ALA A 93 -10.67 11.73 -4.22
N PRO A 94 -11.37 11.28 -5.29
CA PRO A 94 -10.68 10.76 -6.48
C PRO A 94 -9.75 11.78 -7.11
N SER A 95 -10.12 13.06 -7.13
CA SER A 95 -9.30 14.14 -7.71
C SER A 95 -7.95 14.35 -7.04
N ASP A 96 -7.78 13.90 -5.80
CA ASP A 96 -6.56 14.15 -5.01
C ASP A 96 -5.47 13.11 -5.29
N TRP A 97 -5.80 12.00 -5.96
CA TRP A 97 -4.81 10.99 -6.33
C TRP A 97 -4.13 11.33 -7.66
N PRO A 98 -2.80 11.21 -7.77
CA PRO A 98 -2.07 11.53 -9.00
C PRO A 98 -2.27 10.47 -10.10
N TRP A 99 -3.38 10.59 -10.84
CA TRP A 99 -3.79 9.68 -11.93
C TRP A 99 -2.82 9.61 -13.12
N SER A 100 -1.82 10.50 -13.19
CA SER A 100 -0.79 10.47 -14.22
C SER A 100 0.15 9.26 -14.08
N HIS A 101 0.20 8.62 -12.91
CA HIS A 101 1.01 7.43 -12.69
C HIS A 101 0.44 6.19 -13.38
N LYS A 102 1.29 5.44 -14.09
CA LYS A 102 0.91 4.20 -14.77
C LYS A 102 0.81 3.01 -13.79
N ARG A 103 -0.12 3.08 -12.84
CA ARG A 103 -0.24 2.16 -11.70
C ARG A 103 -0.48 0.67 -12.05
N TRP A 104 -1.05 0.40 -13.23
CA TRP A 104 -1.41 -0.96 -13.70
C TRP A 104 -0.61 -1.39 -14.94
N LYS A 105 0.66 -1.02 -15.04
CA LYS A 105 1.53 -1.45 -16.14
C LYS A 105 2.06 -2.87 -15.93
N LEU A 106 2.29 -3.29 -14.68
CA LEU A 106 2.61 -4.65 -14.30
C LEU A 106 1.36 -5.53 -14.44
N LYS A 107 1.51 -6.62 -15.19
CA LYS A 107 0.47 -7.65 -15.37
C LYS A 107 0.85 -8.89 -14.57
N LYS A 108 -0.14 -9.49 -13.91
CA LYS A 108 0.04 -10.76 -13.22
C LYS A 108 0.37 -11.82 -14.26
N SER A 109 1.53 -12.46 -14.16
CA SER A 109 1.86 -13.58 -15.04
C SER A 109 0.89 -14.73 -14.75
N LEU A 110 0.29 -15.29 -15.81
CA LEU A 110 -0.56 -16.49 -15.72
C LEU A 110 0.24 -17.71 -15.23
N TYR A 111 1.58 -17.68 -15.34
CA TYR A 111 2.47 -18.77 -14.98
C TYR A 111 3.26 -18.52 -13.69
N ALA A 112 2.91 -17.49 -12.90
CA ALA A 112 3.54 -17.30 -11.61
C ALA A 112 3.11 -18.42 -10.64
N PRO A 113 4.05 -19.09 -9.95
CA PRO A 113 3.71 -20.17 -9.02
C PRO A 113 2.83 -19.60 -7.89
N GLY A 114 1.57 -20.04 -7.84
CA GLY A 114 0.53 -19.53 -6.93
C GLY A 114 -0.73 -19.00 -7.63
N GLY A 115 -0.78 -18.99 -8.97
CA GLY A 115 -2.01 -18.75 -9.72
C GLY A 115 -2.97 -19.94 -9.61
N ALA A 116 -3.90 -19.89 -8.66
CA ALA A 116 -5.06 -20.76 -8.68
C ALA A 116 -5.78 -20.59 -10.02
N THR A 117 -5.81 -21.66 -10.81
CA THR A 117 -6.68 -21.82 -11.96
C THR A 117 -8.11 -21.47 -11.53
N ARG A 118 -8.70 -20.45 -12.15
CA ARG A 118 -10.15 -20.25 -12.14
C ARG A 118 -10.63 -20.21 -13.58
N ALA A 119 -11.66 -21.04 -13.81
CA ALA A 119 -12.34 -21.38 -15.06
C ALA A 119 -11.69 -22.54 -15.82
#